data_AF-E4SNJ0-F1
#
_entry.id   AF-E4SNJ0-F1
#
_cell.length_a   1.000
_cell.length_b   1.000
_cell.length_c   1.000
_cell.angle_alpha   90.00
_cell.angle_beta   90.00
_cell.angle_gamma   90.00
#
_symmetry.space_group_name_H-M   'P 1'
#
loop_
_entity.id
_entity.type
_entity.pdbx_description
1 polymer ?
#
loop_
_entity_poly.entity_id
_entity_poly.type
_entity_poly.pdbx_seq_one_letter_code
_entity_poly.pdbx_strand_id
1 'polypeptide(L)'
;MGFLSRWKEKKKQKLAEQQELAEQRQRQIRVWQTEDLSQYAAKIDGLILKKNEYGYLAIPELITWNEDRTRTKRVNYAGPTASIHIMKGLNYRVGSVSVNTEKTTKIVPIFTGAVFLTNKRIFLVNHQGSKAINLSGIVQIIPYTDGVALFRESGKRILLTGFSDAERFNIYLQRILNNDYGLIAEEKSQNKTTTQMSQESNASEIQKKEISNDDPRLQFSESFTVAKDTAIKRAEELCKEDKLYANNNTDLDPEMAVIAYVLPIYHYADLLYKKGEWIQAEDQWLSILPKMPNHVGEKLAIMYRKEKRYRNEVEVINAAIKYTEHAVPIYAHSDSLMMRKTKAQSLLSAKLDEDKSIVTKF
;
A
#
# COMPACT_ATOMS: atom_id res chain seq x y z
N MET A 1 -7.14 -28.22 64.77
CA MET A 1 -7.77 -28.11 63.44
C MET A 1 -7.84 -26.65 62.94
N GLY A 2 -6.71 -25.93 62.83
CA GLY A 2 -6.75 -24.46 62.60
C GLY A 2 -6.09 -23.95 61.30
N PHE A 3 -5.16 -24.71 60.72
CA PHE A 3 -4.34 -24.24 59.61
C PHE A 3 -4.97 -24.53 58.24
N LEU A 4 -5.50 -25.75 58.06
CA LEU A 4 -6.15 -26.20 56.83
C LEU A 4 -7.47 -25.47 56.55
N SER A 5 -8.23 -25.10 57.58
CA SER A 5 -9.47 -24.31 57.45
C SER A 5 -9.17 -22.87 57.02
N ARG A 6 -8.26 -22.18 57.71
CA ARG A 6 -7.82 -20.81 57.35
C ARG A 6 -7.21 -20.72 55.94
N TRP A 7 -6.47 -21.76 55.50
CA TRP A 7 -5.93 -21.81 54.14
C TRP A 7 -7.02 -21.98 53.07
N LYS A 8 -8.02 -22.83 53.32
CA LYS A 8 -9.19 -23.00 52.44
C LYS A 8 -10.03 -21.73 52.37
N GLU A 9 -10.25 -21.06 53.50
CA GLU A 9 -10.96 -19.77 53.56
C GLU A 9 -10.22 -18.67 52.80
N LYS A 10 -8.91 -18.50 53.00
CA LYS A 10 -8.10 -17.55 52.22
C LYS A 10 -8.10 -17.84 50.72
N LYS A 11 -8.10 -19.12 50.32
CA LYS A 11 -8.22 -19.50 48.90
C LYS A 11 -9.60 -19.16 48.34
N LYS A 12 -10.66 -19.42 49.11
CA LYS A 12 -12.04 -19.09 48.70
C LYS A 12 -12.25 -17.58 48.60
N GLN A 13 -11.70 -16.80 49.53
CA GLN A 13 -11.69 -15.34 49.49
C GLN A 13 -10.95 -14.81 48.26
N LYS A 14 -9.73 -15.27 48.01
CA LYS A 14 -8.98 -14.89 46.79
C LYS A 14 -9.70 -15.26 45.50
N LEU A 15 -10.38 -16.41 45.47
CA LEU A 15 -11.14 -16.84 44.30
C LEU A 15 -12.38 -15.96 44.08
N ALA A 16 -13.09 -15.61 45.16
CA ALA A 16 -14.24 -14.70 45.10
C ALA A 16 -13.81 -13.29 44.66
N GLU A 17 -12.72 -12.76 45.23
CA GLU A 17 -12.13 -11.48 44.81
C GLU A 17 -11.74 -11.49 43.32
N GLN A 18 -11.14 -12.58 42.82
CA GLN A 18 -10.83 -12.73 41.39
C GLN A 18 -12.08 -12.80 40.51
N GLN A 19 -13.14 -13.45 40.97
CA GLN A 19 -14.41 -13.53 40.26
C GLN A 19 -15.10 -12.16 40.19
N GLU A 20 -15.15 -11.43 41.30
CA GLU A 20 -15.72 -10.08 41.34
C GLU A 20 -14.96 -9.11 40.44
N LEU A 21 -13.63 -9.14 40.46
CA LEU A 21 -12.80 -8.34 39.55
C LEU A 21 -13.04 -8.71 38.08
N ALA A 22 -13.17 -10.00 37.77
CA ALA A 22 -13.46 -10.45 36.42
C ALA A 22 -14.86 -9.99 35.94
N GLU A 23 -15.86 -10.03 36.81
CA GLU A 23 -17.19 -9.52 36.51
C GLU A 23 -17.20 -8.01 36.28
N GLN A 24 -16.51 -7.25 37.14
CA GLN A 24 -16.39 -5.80 36.98
C GLN A 24 -15.72 -5.47 35.64
N ARG A 25 -14.65 -6.18 35.29
CA ARG A 25 -13.97 -6.03 34.00
C ARG A 25 -14.88 -6.36 32.83
N GLN A 26 -15.64 -7.45 32.88
CA GLN A 26 -16.60 -7.81 31.82
C GLN A 26 -17.71 -6.77 31.66
N ARG A 27 -18.19 -6.17 32.76
CA ARG A 27 -19.17 -5.07 32.70
C ARG A 27 -18.57 -3.84 32.00
N GLN A 28 -17.33 -3.48 32.32
CA GLN A 28 -16.63 -2.38 31.65
C GLN A 28 -16.44 -2.64 30.14
N ILE A 29 -15.99 -3.84 29.77
CA ILE A 29 -15.86 -4.24 28.35
C ILE A 29 -17.20 -4.11 27.62
N ARG A 30 -18.30 -4.56 28.25
CA ARG A 30 -19.64 -4.44 27.66
C ARG A 30 -20.03 -2.99 27.44
N VAL A 31 -19.77 -2.13 28.42
CA VAL A 31 -20.01 -0.68 28.29
C VAL A 31 -19.23 -0.12 27.09
N TRP A 32 -17.94 -0.42 26.96
CA TRP A 32 -17.12 0.05 25.85
C TRP A 32 -17.54 -0.49 24.48
N GLN A 33 -18.15 -1.68 24.45
CA GLN A 33 -18.71 -2.25 23.22
C GLN A 33 -20.02 -1.61 22.80
N THR A 34 -20.84 -1.17 23.75
CA THR A 34 -22.21 -0.70 23.47
C THR A 34 -22.40 0.81 23.51
N GLU A 35 -21.45 1.56 24.08
CA GLU A 35 -21.57 3.01 24.19
C GLU A 35 -21.52 3.70 22.83
N ASP A 36 -22.17 4.86 22.72
CA ASP A 36 -22.17 5.69 21.52
C ASP A 36 -20.86 6.46 21.41
N LEU A 37 -20.06 6.14 20.37
CA LEU A 37 -18.76 6.77 20.13
C LEU A 37 -18.93 8.23 19.66
N SER A 38 -20.08 8.57 19.09
CA SER A 38 -20.37 9.92 18.58
C SER A 38 -20.31 10.98 19.68
N GLN A 39 -20.60 10.60 20.93
CA GLN A 39 -20.52 11.50 22.09
C GLN A 39 -19.08 11.94 22.40
N TYR A 40 -18.10 11.11 22.07
CA TYR A 40 -16.70 11.39 22.28
C TYR A 40 -16.04 12.09 21.09
N ALA A 41 -16.78 12.26 19.97
CA ALA A 41 -16.27 12.88 18.75
C ALA A 41 -16.01 14.39 18.96
N ALA A 42 -14.84 14.71 19.48
CA ALA A 42 -14.41 16.08 19.73
C ALA A 42 -13.21 16.46 18.86
N LYS A 43 -13.09 17.76 18.57
CA LYS A 43 -11.81 18.31 18.15
C LYS A 43 -10.92 18.38 19.38
N ILE A 44 -9.72 17.81 19.27
CA ILE A 44 -8.78 17.79 20.39
C ILE A 44 -8.08 19.15 20.44
N ASP A 45 -8.21 19.84 21.56
CA ASP A 45 -7.55 21.13 21.78
C ASP A 45 -6.03 21.00 21.68
N GLY A 46 -5.41 21.91 20.94
CA GLY A 46 -3.96 21.92 20.69
C GLY A 46 -3.47 21.02 19.55
N LEU A 47 -4.37 20.28 18.86
CA LEU A 47 -4.02 19.47 17.70
C LEU A 47 -4.74 19.91 16.42
N ILE A 48 -3.97 20.08 15.34
CA ILE A 48 -4.53 20.39 14.02
C ILE A 48 -5.03 19.10 13.36
N LEU A 49 -6.34 18.89 13.45
CA LEU A 49 -7.03 17.78 12.79
C LEU A 49 -7.42 18.15 11.33
N LYS A 50 -7.42 17.16 10.44
CA LYS A 50 -7.84 17.33 9.04
C LYS A 50 -9.34 17.62 8.96
N LYS A 51 -9.80 18.12 7.81
CA LYS A 51 -11.23 18.32 7.56
C LYS A 51 -12.00 17.01 7.81
N ASN A 52 -13.11 17.09 8.56
CA ASN A 52 -13.94 15.95 8.98
C ASN A 52 -13.17 14.86 9.74
N GLU A 53 -12.15 15.23 10.51
CA GLU A 53 -11.44 14.35 11.42
C GLU A 53 -11.85 14.67 12.86
N TYR A 54 -12.23 13.65 13.63
CA TYR A 54 -12.68 13.75 15.02
C TYR A 54 -11.89 12.78 15.88
N GLY A 55 -11.46 13.22 17.06
CA GLY A 55 -10.83 12.37 18.06
C GLY A 55 -11.88 11.65 18.89
N TYR A 56 -11.64 10.36 19.16
CA TYR A 56 -12.50 9.54 20.03
C TYR A 56 -11.79 9.13 21.32
N LEU A 57 -10.46 8.98 21.28
CA LEU A 57 -9.68 8.59 22.44
C LEU A 57 -8.32 9.26 22.41
N ALA A 58 -7.92 9.80 23.57
CA ALA A 58 -6.60 10.34 23.81
C ALA A 58 -6.01 9.62 25.03
N ILE A 59 -4.86 8.99 24.86
CA ILE A 59 -4.13 8.30 25.91
C ILE A 59 -2.85 9.09 26.16
N PRO A 60 -2.71 9.75 27.33
CA PRO A 60 -1.55 10.57 27.64
C PRO A 60 -0.29 9.75 28.00
N GLU A 61 -0.43 8.43 28.17
CA GLU A 61 0.69 7.53 28.47
C GLU A 61 1.72 7.50 27.34
N LEU A 62 2.97 7.21 27.69
CA LEU A 62 4.08 7.12 26.74
C LEU A 62 4.06 5.78 26.00
N ILE A 63 3.34 5.73 24.89
CA ILE A 63 3.26 4.54 24.05
C ILE A 63 4.42 4.53 23.06
N THR A 64 5.02 3.36 22.88
CA THR A 64 6.12 3.15 21.94
C THR A 64 5.63 2.46 20.67
N TRP A 65 5.91 3.08 19.54
CA TRP A 65 5.75 2.52 18.21
C TRP A 65 7.00 1.74 17.82
N ASN A 66 6.84 0.44 17.61
CA ASN A 66 7.88 -0.45 17.14
C ASN A 66 7.60 -0.94 15.71
N GLU A 67 8.66 -1.15 14.93
CA GLU A 67 8.58 -1.73 13.58
C GLU A 67 9.54 -2.90 13.43
N ASP A 68 9.16 -3.88 12.60
CA ASP A 68 10.06 -4.94 12.18
C ASP A 68 11.11 -4.38 11.20
N ARG A 69 12.38 -4.42 11.57
CA ARG A 69 13.50 -4.07 10.69
C ARG A 69 14.42 -5.26 10.49
N THR A 70 14.58 -5.68 9.23
CA THR A 70 15.58 -6.67 8.83
C THR A 70 16.91 -5.94 8.58
N ARG A 71 17.96 -6.33 9.29
CA ARG A 71 19.33 -5.95 8.96
C ARG A 71 20.06 -7.15 8.37
N THR A 72 20.62 -6.94 7.19
CA THR A 72 21.45 -7.92 6.49
C THR A 72 22.88 -7.74 6.98
N LYS A 73 23.42 -8.70 7.73
CA LYS A 73 24.84 -8.72 8.07
C LYS A 73 25.57 -9.63 7.08
N ARG A 74 26.56 -9.07 6.37
CA ARG A 74 27.49 -9.86 5.57
C ARG A 74 28.50 -10.47 6.52
N VAL A 75 28.40 -11.77 6.75
CA VAL A 75 29.40 -12.50 7.52
C VAL A 75 30.40 -13.04 6.50
N ASN A 76 31.59 -12.45 6.46
CA ASN A 76 32.67 -12.97 5.62
C ASN A 76 33.31 -14.14 6.36
N TYR A 77 33.04 -15.37 5.92
CA TYR A 77 33.83 -16.53 6.33
C TYR A 77 35.13 -16.52 5.52
N ALA A 78 36.27 -16.45 6.21
CA ALA A 78 37.58 -16.59 5.61
C ALA A 78 37.85 -18.09 5.36
N GLY A 79 37.77 -18.52 4.10
CA GLY A 79 38.28 -19.82 3.66
C GLY A 79 39.77 -19.74 3.32
N PRO A 80 40.49 -20.87 3.26
CA PRO A 80 41.87 -20.88 2.76
C PRO A 80 41.89 -20.43 1.30
N THR A 81 42.57 -19.31 1.03
CA THR A 81 42.76 -18.77 -0.33
C THR A 81 44.23 -18.85 -0.72
N ALA A 82 44.53 -19.48 -1.84
CA ALA A 82 45.85 -19.47 -2.46
C ALA A 82 45.83 -18.60 -3.72
N SER A 83 46.97 -17.96 -4.03
CA SER A 83 47.14 -17.17 -5.25
C SER A 83 48.23 -17.82 -6.09
N ILE A 84 47.91 -18.22 -7.31
CA ILE A 84 48.86 -18.79 -8.25
C ILE A 84 49.24 -17.68 -9.24
N HIS A 85 50.55 -17.42 -9.36
CA HIS A 85 51.09 -16.47 -10.32
C HIS A 85 51.20 -17.15 -11.68
N ILE A 86 50.47 -16.65 -12.67
CA ILE A 86 50.47 -17.24 -14.02
C ILE A 86 51.45 -16.49 -14.92
N MET A 87 51.46 -15.16 -14.88
CA MET A 87 52.42 -14.31 -15.59
C MET A 87 52.48 -12.91 -14.98
N LYS A 88 53.48 -12.10 -15.37
CA LYS A 88 53.60 -10.70 -14.94
C LYS A 88 52.32 -9.93 -15.29
N GLY A 89 51.58 -9.53 -14.27
CA GLY A 89 50.31 -8.81 -14.40
C GLY A 89 49.04 -9.68 -14.30
N LEU A 90 49.14 -11.02 -14.25
CA LEU A 90 47.99 -11.92 -14.14
C LEU A 90 48.16 -12.91 -12.97
N ASN A 91 47.39 -12.67 -11.91
CA ASN A 91 47.30 -13.56 -10.75
C ASN A 91 45.94 -14.25 -10.74
N TYR A 92 45.92 -15.57 -10.58
CA TYR A 92 44.68 -16.33 -10.41
C TYR A 92 44.51 -16.73 -8.93
N ARG A 93 43.46 -16.21 -8.30
CA ARG A 93 43.12 -16.53 -6.91
C ARG A 93 42.22 -17.76 -6.88
N VAL A 94 42.65 -18.79 -6.16
CA VAL A 94 41.92 -20.05 -5.94
C VAL A 94 41.58 -20.17 -4.46
N GLY A 95 40.28 -20.25 -4.14
CA GLY A 95 39.78 -20.47 -2.79
C GLY A 95 38.25 -20.37 -2.73
N SER A 96 37.62 -21.09 -1.79
CA SER A 96 36.19 -20.97 -1.54
C SER A 96 35.93 -19.82 -0.57
N VAL A 97 35.43 -18.70 -1.09
CA VAL A 97 34.86 -17.63 -0.26
C VAL A 97 33.34 -17.80 -0.29
N SER A 98 32.78 -18.53 0.66
CA SER A 98 31.33 -18.57 0.84
C SER A 98 30.90 -17.34 1.65
N VAL A 99 30.37 -16.34 0.96
CA VAL A 99 29.74 -15.19 1.62
C VAL A 99 28.33 -15.62 2.01
N ASN A 100 28.15 -16.09 3.25
CA ASN A 100 26.81 -16.36 3.75
C ASN A 100 26.22 -15.07 4.32
N THR A 101 25.05 -14.70 3.81
CA THR A 101 24.35 -13.47 4.20
C THR A 101 23.30 -13.82 5.24
N GLU A 102 23.50 -13.41 6.49
CA GLU A 102 22.52 -13.64 7.55
C GLU A 102 21.55 -12.46 7.64
N LYS A 103 20.26 -12.75 7.43
CA LYS A 103 19.16 -11.78 7.60
C LYS A 103 18.60 -11.94 9.01
N THR A 104 18.83 -10.96 9.88
CA THR A 104 18.20 -10.93 11.22
C THR A 104 17.09 -9.88 11.25
N THR A 105 15.86 -10.31 11.53
CA THR A 105 14.72 -9.41 11.76
C THR A 105 14.64 -9.07 13.25
N LYS A 106 14.63 -7.78 13.59
CA LYS A 106 14.49 -7.27 14.96
C LYS A 106 13.36 -6.25 15.05
N ILE A 107 12.64 -6.25 16.16
CA ILE A 107 11.66 -5.22 16.51
C ILE A 107 12.45 -4.01 17.02
N VAL A 108 12.25 -2.85 16.40
CA VAL A 108 13.00 -1.62 16.73
C VAL A 108 12.01 -0.51 17.12
N PRO A 109 12.20 0.16 18.28
CA PRO A 109 11.41 1.32 18.64
C PRO A 109 11.75 2.49 17.70
N ILE A 110 10.71 3.06 17.10
CA ILE A 110 10.84 4.16 16.12
C ILE A 110 10.43 5.48 16.74
N PHE A 111 9.41 5.47 17.60
CA PHE A 111 8.85 6.69 18.16
C PHE A 111 8.10 6.40 19.46
N THR A 112 8.17 7.31 20.43
CA THR A 112 7.46 7.19 21.71
C THR A 112 6.72 8.50 22.00
N GLY A 113 5.44 8.42 22.34
CA GLY A 113 4.62 9.61 22.62
C GLY A 113 3.18 9.27 23.01
N ALA A 114 2.40 10.31 23.28
CA ALA A 114 0.97 10.19 23.60
C ALA A 114 0.18 9.77 22.37
N VAL A 115 -0.74 8.82 22.54
CA VAL A 115 -1.53 8.23 21.43
C VAL A 115 -2.89 8.91 21.32
N PHE A 116 -3.24 9.25 20.09
CA PHE A 116 -4.54 9.76 19.73
C PHE A 116 -5.19 8.85 18.68
N LEU A 117 -6.43 8.46 18.93
CA LEU A 117 -7.27 7.68 18.04
C LEU A 117 -8.38 8.57 17.49
N THR A 118 -8.43 8.65 16.16
CA THR A 118 -9.44 9.42 15.42
C THR A 118 -10.21 8.51 14.46
N ASN A 119 -11.25 9.04 13.82
CA ASN A 119 -11.94 8.36 12.72
C ASN A 119 -11.06 8.09 11.47
N LYS A 120 -9.88 8.72 11.33
CA LYS A 120 -9.04 8.61 10.12
C LYS A 120 -7.68 7.97 10.35
N ARG A 121 -7.07 8.22 11.51
CA ARG A 121 -5.71 7.79 11.83
C ARG A 121 -5.50 7.60 13.33
N ILE A 122 -4.55 6.73 13.64
CA ILE A 122 -3.88 6.67 14.93
C ILE A 122 -2.62 7.51 14.81
N PHE A 123 -2.35 8.41 15.73
CA PHE A 123 -1.09 9.13 15.71
C PHE A 123 -0.52 9.35 17.09
N LEU A 124 0.80 9.36 17.15
CA LEU A 124 1.58 9.61 18.34
C LEU A 124 2.18 11.01 18.24
N VAL A 125 2.15 11.76 19.33
CA VAL A 125 2.76 13.09 19.43
C VAL A 125 3.67 13.16 20.64
N ASN A 126 4.83 13.78 20.46
CA ASN A 126 5.72 14.19 21.53
C ASN A 126 6.34 15.56 21.16
N HIS A 127 7.19 16.10 22.02
CA HIS A 127 7.87 17.37 21.75
C HIS A 127 8.79 17.36 20.52
N GLN A 128 9.23 16.19 20.07
CA GLN A 128 10.17 16.02 18.94
C GLN A 128 9.45 15.88 17.59
N GLY A 129 8.16 15.55 17.57
CA GLY A 129 7.39 15.44 16.34
C GLY A 129 6.14 14.59 16.48
N SER A 130 5.67 14.06 15.35
CA SER A 130 4.53 13.15 15.32
C SER A 130 4.71 12.01 14.31
N LYS A 131 4.07 10.88 14.59
CA LYS A 131 3.96 9.74 13.68
C LYS A 131 2.51 9.33 13.56
N ALA A 132 2.05 9.07 12.33
CA ALA A 132 0.65 8.76 12.05
C ALA A 132 0.48 7.50 11.21
N ILE A 133 -0.56 6.73 11.52
CA ILE A 133 -1.02 5.53 10.82
C ILE A 133 -2.44 5.80 10.37
N ASN A 134 -2.68 5.85 9.07
CA ASN A 134 -4.05 5.95 8.56
C ASN A 134 -4.79 4.63 8.78
N LEU A 135 -6.00 4.72 9.32
CA LEU A 135 -6.86 3.56 9.59
C LEU A 135 -7.26 2.84 8.30
N SER A 136 -7.44 3.57 7.20
CA SER A 136 -7.83 3.01 5.90
C SER A 136 -6.84 1.98 5.33
N GLY A 137 -5.59 2.00 5.80
CA GLY A 137 -4.56 1.06 5.34
C GLY A 137 -4.30 -0.10 6.29
N ILE A 138 -5.10 -0.25 7.35
CA ILE A 138 -4.99 -1.35 8.32
C ILE A 138 -5.87 -2.50 7.83
N VAL A 139 -5.25 -3.65 7.60
CA VAL A 139 -5.91 -4.89 7.13
C VAL A 139 -6.31 -5.76 8.31
N GLN A 140 -5.46 -5.84 9.32
CA GLN A 140 -5.68 -6.69 10.49
C GLN A 140 -5.11 -6.03 11.74
N ILE A 141 -5.83 -6.23 12.86
CA ILE A 141 -5.37 -5.89 14.19
C ILE A 141 -5.26 -7.17 15.02
N ILE A 142 -4.19 -7.29 15.80
CA ILE A 142 -4.05 -8.34 16.81
C ILE A 142 -3.92 -7.63 18.17
N PRO A 143 -4.97 -7.70 19.01
CA PRO A 143 -4.96 -7.06 20.33
C PRO A 143 -4.08 -7.85 21.31
N TYR A 144 -3.32 -7.13 22.14
CA TYR A 144 -2.58 -7.65 23.29
C TYR A 144 -3.04 -6.93 24.56
N THR A 145 -2.64 -7.43 25.72
CA THR A 145 -2.96 -6.81 27.02
C THR A 145 -2.27 -5.45 27.19
N ASP A 146 -1.04 -5.33 26.69
CA ASP A 146 -0.16 -4.17 26.84
C ASP A 146 0.03 -3.39 25.53
N GLY A 147 -0.76 -3.71 24.50
CA GLY A 147 -0.58 -3.13 23.18
C GLY A 147 -1.46 -3.68 22.06
N VAL A 148 -1.07 -3.34 20.83
CA VAL A 148 -1.72 -3.81 19.61
C VAL A 148 -0.71 -3.96 18.48
N ALA A 149 -0.82 -5.05 17.73
CA ALA A 149 -0.13 -5.18 16.44
C ALA A 149 -1.07 -4.80 15.30
N LEU A 150 -0.60 -3.92 14.45
CA LEU A 150 -1.30 -3.39 13.28
C LEU A 150 -0.61 -3.89 12.03
N PHE A 151 -1.35 -4.65 11.22
CA PHE A 151 -0.91 -5.12 9.91
C PHE A 151 -1.49 -4.21 8.85
N ARG A 152 -0.60 -3.60 8.08
CA ARG A 152 -0.96 -2.67 7.01
C ARG A 152 -1.01 -3.40 5.68
N GLU A 153 -1.84 -2.88 4.76
CA GLU A 153 -1.90 -3.35 3.38
C GLU A 153 -0.53 -3.25 2.69
N SER A 154 0.17 -2.15 2.96
CA SER A 154 1.53 -1.91 2.48
C SER A 154 2.42 -1.42 3.62
N GLY A 155 3.63 -1.96 3.69
CA GLY A 155 4.66 -1.56 4.65
C GLY A 155 4.89 -2.60 5.74
N LYS A 156 5.60 -2.19 6.77
CA LYS A 156 5.98 -3.05 7.90
C LYS A 156 4.83 -3.16 8.90
N ARG A 157 4.77 -4.28 9.60
CA ARG A 157 3.94 -4.42 10.80
C ARG A 157 4.36 -3.39 11.83
N ILE A 158 3.38 -2.74 12.44
CA ILE A 158 3.58 -1.76 13.50
C ILE A 158 3.07 -2.37 14.79
N LEU A 159 3.86 -2.28 15.85
CA LEU A 159 3.50 -2.76 17.17
C LEU A 159 3.50 -1.56 18.13
N LEU A 160 2.33 -1.21 18.64
CA LEU A 160 2.17 -0.20 19.68
C LEU A 160 2.21 -0.90 21.04
N THR A 161 3.16 -0.55 21.90
CA THR A 161 3.36 -1.16 23.23
C THR A 161 3.51 -0.10 24.31
N GLY A 162 3.24 -0.47 25.57
CA GLY A 162 3.42 0.39 26.72
C GLY A 162 2.11 0.96 27.27
N PHE A 163 0.99 0.35 26.90
CA PHE A 163 -0.31 0.66 27.49
C PHE A 163 -0.40 0.03 28.87
N SER A 164 -0.92 0.76 29.86
CA SER A 164 -1.29 0.19 31.16
C SER A 164 -2.45 -0.82 31.02
N ASP A 165 -3.44 -0.47 30.20
CA ASP A 165 -4.51 -1.35 29.73
C ASP A 165 -4.90 -0.98 28.29
N ALA A 166 -4.61 -1.87 27.34
CA ALA A 166 -4.91 -1.65 25.93
C ALA A 166 -6.36 -2.03 25.54
N GLU A 167 -7.16 -2.62 26.43
CA GLU A 167 -8.47 -3.20 26.06
C GLU A 167 -9.44 -2.15 25.51
N ARG A 168 -9.58 -1.01 26.20
CA ARG A 168 -10.44 0.09 25.76
C ARG A 168 -10.01 0.61 24.38
N PHE A 169 -8.71 0.79 24.20
CA PHE A 169 -8.14 1.23 22.92
C PHE A 169 -8.44 0.23 21.81
N ASN A 170 -8.25 -1.06 22.06
CA ASN A 170 -8.48 -2.14 21.11
C ASN A 170 -9.96 -2.24 20.69
N ILE A 171 -10.88 -2.13 21.66
CA ILE A 171 -12.33 -2.15 21.40
C ILE A 171 -12.73 -0.95 20.53
N TYR A 172 -12.31 0.26 20.90
CA TYR A 172 -12.64 1.46 20.12
C TYR A 172 -12.02 1.42 18.72
N LEU A 173 -10.77 0.97 18.61
CA LEU A 173 -10.11 0.83 17.32
C LEU A 173 -10.88 -0.14 16.41
N GLN A 174 -11.28 -1.29 16.93
CA GLN A 174 -12.05 -2.28 16.17
C GLN A 174 -13.42 -1.73 15.73
N ARG A 175 -14.11 -1.01 16.60
CA ARG A 175 -15.41 -0.39 16.28
C ARG A 175 -15.28 0.69 15.20
N ILE A 176 -14.30 1.58 15.33
CA ILE A 176 -14.02 2.62 14.33
C ILE A 176 -13.65 2.00 12.98
N LEU A 177 -12.83 0.94 12.96
CA LEU A 177 -12.48 0.22 11.72
C LEU A 177 -13.72 -0.39 11.04
N ASN A 178 -14.70 -0.84 11.82
CA ASN A 178 -15.96 -1.38 11.33
C ASN A 178 -17.01 -0.30 11.01
N ASN A 179 -16.69 0.98 11.18
CA ASN A 179 -17.62 2.11 11.10
C ASN A 179 -18.83 2.00 12.05
N ASP A 180 -18.68 1.29 13.17
CA ASP A 180 -19.69 1.21 14.22
C ASP A 180 -19.47 2.35 15.21
N TYR A 181 -20.22 3.44 15.04
CA TYR A 181 -20.11 4.63 15.88
C TYR A 181 -21.23 4.74 16.93
N GLY A 182 -22.19 3.79 16.98
CA GLY A 182 -23.46 4.00 17.70
C GLY A 182 -24.41 4.90 16.92
N LEU A 183 -25.72 4.77 17.13
CA LEU A 183 -26.77 5.38 16.29
C LEU A 183 -26.63 6.91 16.12
N ILE A 184 -26.05 7.33 14.98
CA ILE A 184 -26.50 8.34 13.99
C ILE A 184 -25.28 8.69 13.12
N ALA A 185 -25.33 8.38 11.82
CA ALA A 185 -24.61 9.13 10.78
C ALA A 185 -25.20 8.91 9.37
N GLU A 186 -26.52 8.73 9.25
CA GLU A 186 -27.22 9.05 8.00
C GLU A 186 -27.83 10.43 8.19
N GLU A 187 -27.15 11.45 7.67
CA GLU A 187 -27.72 12.68 7.08
C GLU A 187 -26.62 13.72 6.90
N LYS A 188 -26.64 14.41 5.75
CA LYS A 188 -25.72 15.47 5.27
C LYS A 188 -24.59 15.00 4.34
N SER A 189 -24.98 14.52 3.17
CA SER A 189 -24.28 14.87 1.92
C SER A 189 -25.28 14.91 0.76
N GLN A 190 -26.25 15.82 0.87
CA GLN A 190 -26.92 16.40 -0.29
C GLN A 190 -26.59 17.89 -0.31
N ASN A 191 -26.34 18.42 -1.51
CA ASN A 191 -26.13 19.82 -1.91
C ASN A 191 -24.66 20.30 -1.97
N LYS A 192 -24.07 20.27 -3.17
CA LYS A 192 -24.00 21.46 -4.04
C LYS A 192 -23.32 21.14 -5.38
N THR A 193 -24.08 21.32 -6.45
CA THR A 193 -23.63 21.40 -7.84
C THR A 193 -23.27 22.86 -8.19
N THR A 194 -22.30 22.99 -9.09
CA THR A 194 -22.04 24.11 -10.02
C THR A 194 -21.31 25.35 -9.50
N THR A 195 -20.12 25.61 -10.06
CA THR A 195 -19.74 26.85 -10.78
C THR A 195 -18.45 26.60 -11.58
N GLN A 196 -18.47 27.02 -12.85
CA GLN A 196 -17.41 26.90 -13.85
C GLN A 196 -16.41 28.09 -13.80
N MET A 197 -15.20 27.86 -14.34
CA MET A 197 -14.50 28.64 -15.39
C MET A 197 -12.98 28.86 -15.14
N SER A 198 -12.21 28.29 -16.07
CA SER A 198 -10.98 28.76 -16.75
C SER A 198 -9.90 29.53 -15.99
N GLN A 199 -8.64 29.07 -16.14
CA GLN A 199 -7.61 29.75 -16.94
C GLN A 199 -6.41 28.83 -17.23
N GLU A 200 -5.94 28.87 -18.48
CA GLU A 200 -4.79 28.16 -19.03
C GLU A 200 -3.46 28.84 -18.68
N SER A 201 -2.36 28.06 -18.67
CA SER A 201 -1.09 28.48 -19.29
C SER A 201 -0.10 27.32 -19.44
N ASN A 202 0.08 26.89 -20.70
CA ASN A 202 1.28 26.55 -21.46
C ASN A 202 2.32 25.45 -21.07
N ALA A 203 2.67 24.72 -22.13
CA ALA A 203 3.89 23.96 -22.48
C ALA A 203 4.06 22.50 -21.98
N SER A 204 3.73 21.52 -22.83
CA SER A 204 4.65 20.87 -23.79
C SER A 204 3.91 19.68 -24.45
N GLU A 205 3.82 19.67 -25.79
CA GLU A 205 2.99 18.76 -26.59
C GLU A 205 3.30 17.27 -26.37
N ILE A 206 2.34 16.56 -25.77
CA ILE A 206 2.09 15.14 -26.06
C ILE A 206 0.80 15.16 -26.88
N GLN A 207 0.90 14.87 -28.19
CA GLN A 207 -0.19 15.01 -29.14
C GLN A 207 -1.42 14.20 -28.68
N LYS A 208 -2.55 14.90 -28.43
CA LYS A 208 -3.86 14.26 -28.37
C LYS A 208 -4.16 13.74 -29.77
N LYS A 209 -4.09 12.44 -29.97
CA LYS A 209 -4.50 11.81 -31.22
C LYS A 209 -6.03 11.78 -31.23
N GLU A 210 -6.65 12.39 -32.24
CA GLU A 210 -8.10 12.28 -32.42
C GLU A 210 -8.45 10.80 -32.69
N ILE A 211 -9.34 10.24 -31.87
CA ILE A 211 -9.80 8.85 -32.01
C ILE A 211 -10.72 8.79 -33.23
N SER A 212 -10.42 7.90 -34.18
CA SER A 212 -11.30 7.67 -35.34
C SER A 212 -12.65 7.12 -34.87
N ASN A 213 -13.75 7.63 -35.44
CA ASN A 213 -15.10 7.14 -35.14
C ASN A 213 -15.31 5.66 -35.51
N ASP A 214 -14.44 5.09 -36.34
CA ASP A 214 -14.47 3.67 -36.74
C ASP A 214 -13.60 2.76 -35.83
N ASP A 215 -13.04 3.29 -34.74
CA ASP A 215 -12.18 2.50 -33.85
C ASP A 215 -13.01 1.42 -33.11
N PRO A 216 -12.73 0.11 -33.32
CA PRO A 216 -13.48 -0.98 -32.68
C PRO A 216 -13.35 -0.97 -31.16
N ARG A 217 -12.49 -0.13 -30.56
CA ARG A 217 -12.39 0.05 -29.10
C ARG A 217 -13.48 0.97 -28.53
N LEU A 218 -14.14 1.77 -29.35
CA LEU A 218 -15.20 2.68 -28.91
C LEU A 218 -16.36 1.94 -28.23
N GLN A 219 -16.65 0.70 -28.64
CA GLN A 219 -17.68 -0.16 -28.05
C GLN A 219 -17.46 -0.49 -26.56
N PHE A 220 -16.24 -0.26 -26.04
CA PHE A 220 -15.92 -0.50 -24.63
C PHE A 220 -16.04 0.77 -23.78
N SER A 221 -15.94 1.95 -24.39
CA SER A 221 -15.80 3.25 -23.73
C SER A 221 -16.99 3.67 -22.84
N GLU A 222 -18.20 3.17 -23.12
CA GLU A 222 -19.44 3.61 -22.46
C GLU A 222 -19.62 3.09 -21.01
N SER A 223 -18.72 2.22 -20.52
CA SER A 223 -18.89 1.52 -19.23
C SER A 223 -17.89 1.91 -18.13
N PHE A 224 -17.03 2.90 -18.37
CA PHE A 224 -15.90 3.15 -17.47
C PHE A 224 -16.15 4.26 -16.46
N THR A 225 -16.08 3.88 -15.19
CA THR A 225 -16.16 4.82 -14.07
C THR A 225 -14.81 5.51 -13.86
N VAL A 226 -14.87 6.84 -13.80
CA VAL A 226 -13.73 7.69 -13.45
C VAL A 226 -13.20 7.30 -12.07
N ALA A 227 -11.88 7.23 -11.91
CA ALA A 227 -11.26 6.94 -10.62
C ALA A 227 -11.57 8.05 -9.61
N LYS A 228 -11.41 7.77 -8.31
CA LYS A 228 -11.59 8.80 -7.26
C LYS A 228 -10.72 10.03 -7.56
N ASP A 229 -11.25 11.24 -7.31
CA ASP A 229 -10.54 12.50 -7.53
C ASP A 229 -9.14 12.54 -6.88
N THR A 230 -8.99 11.90 -5.73
CA THR A 230 -7.68 11.80 -5.04
C THR A 230 -6.66 10.99 -5.84
N ALA A 231 -7.09 9.95 -6.54
CA ALA A 231 -6.23 9.14 -7.41
C ALA A 231 -5.87 9.89 -8.70
N ILE A 232 -6.80 10.69 -9.24
CA ILE A 232 -6.55 11.58 -10.38
C ILE A 232 -5.54 12.64 -9.99
N LYS A 233 -5.75 13.36 -8.89
CA LYS A 233 -4.82 14.41 -8.40
C LYS A 233 -3.42 13.87 -8.19
N ARG A 234 -3.28 12.69 -7.61
CA ARG A 234 -1.97 12.04 -7.43
C ARG A 234 -1.31 11.70 -8.77
N ALA A 235 -2.07 11.24 -9.77
CA ALA A 235 -1.53 10.98 -11.10
C ALA A 235 -1.13 12.29 -11.82
N GLU A 236 -1.88 13.38 -11.61
CA GLU A 236 -1.54 14.71 -12.11
C GLU A 236 -0.26 15.26 -11.45
N GLU A 237 -0.06 15.04 -10.15
CA GLU A 237 1.17 15.39 -9.45
C GLU A 237 2.38 14.64 -10.02
N LEU A 238 2.27 13.33 -10.25
CA LEU A 238 3.34 12.53 -10.87
C LEU A 238 3.70 13.04 -12.28
N CYS A 239 2.70 13.35 -13.11
CA CYS A 239 2.94 13.92 -14.44
C CYS A 239 3.66 15.29 -14.37
N LYS A 240 3.47 16.06 -13.30
CA LYS A 240 4.18 17.33 -13.08
C LYS A 240 5.62 17.11 -12.63
N GLU A 241 5.87 16.12 -11.78
CA GLU A 241 7.21 15.76 -11.33
C GLU A 241 8.09 15.29 -12.50
N ASP A 242 7.55 14.51 -13.43
CA ASP A 242 8.28 14.03 -14.62
C ASP A 242 8.81 15.17 -15.51
N LYS A 243 8.04 16.26 -15.64
CA LYS A 243 8.47 17.46 -16.39
C LYS A 243 9.71 18.11 -15.78
N LEU A 244 9.96 17.90 -14.50
CA LEU A 244 11.11 18.45 -13.78
C LEU A 244 12.39 17.62 -14.01
N TYR A 245 12.26 16.32 -14.30
CA TYR A 245 13.39 15.42 -14.56
C TYR A 245 13.92 15.52 -16.00
N ALA A 246 13.09 15.91 -16.98
CA ALA A 246 13.49 16.02 -18.39
C ALA A 246 14.50 17.15 -18.69
N ASN A 247 14.67 18.11 -17.78
CA ASN A 247 15.51 19.31 -17.99
C ASN A 247 16.95 19.19 -17.47
N ASN A 248 17.32 18.08 -16.82
CA ASN A 248 18.63 17.94 -16.17
C ASN A 248 19.42 16.76 -16.76
N ASN A 249 20.54 17.09 -17.42
CA ASN A 249 21.64 16.26 -17.93
C ASN A 249 21.51 15.61 -19.33
N THR A 250 22.44 16.01 -20.20
CA THR A 250 22.66 15.56 -21.58
C THR A 250 23.72 14.47 -21.75
N ASP A 251 24.09 13.75 -20.68
CA ASP A 251 24.99 12.58 -20.73
C ASP A 251 24.42 11.42 -19.89
N LEU A 252 23.20 10.99 -20.23
CA LEU A 252 22.55 9.88 -19.52
C LEU A 252 23.08 8.53 -20.04
N ASP A 253 23.46 7.66 -19.09
CA ASP A 253 23.60 6.22 -19.31
C ASP A 253 22.42 5.70 -20.17
N PRO A 254 22.63 4.85 -21.18
CA PRO A 254 21.57 4.22 -21.97
C PRO A 254 20.35 3.75 -21.16
N GLU A 255 20.54 3.24 -19.93
CA GLU A 255 19.42 2.86 -19.06
C GLU A 255 18.60 4.07 -18.59
N MET A 256 19.27 5.14 -18.17
CA MET A 256 18.62 6.37 -17.72
C MET A 256 17.91 7.11 -18.86
N ALA A 257 18.45 7.05 -20.08
CA ALA A 257 17.79 7.60 -21.26
C ALA A 257 16.47 6.88 -21.57
N VAL A 258 16.43 5.55 -21.41
CA VAL A 258 15.19 4.77 -21.54
C VAL A 258 14.20 5.13 -20.44
N ILE A 259 14.64 5.27 -19.19
CA ILE A 259 13.78 5.67 -18.05
C ILE A 259 13.16 7.04 -18.28
N ALA A 260 13.98 8.03 -18.66
CA ALA A 260 13.53 9.40 -18.93
C ALA A 260 12.52 9.46 -20.09
N TYR A 261 12.63 8.57 -21.06
CA TYR A 261 11.67 8.45 -22.16
C TYR A 261 10.35 7.78 -21.74
N VAL A 262 10.41 6.64 -21.03
CA VAL A 262 9.20 5.82 -20.78
C VAL A 262 8.35 6.32 -19.60
N LEU A 263 8.96 6.89 -18.55
CA LEU A 263 8.23 7.28 -17.33
C LEU A 263 7.17 8.36 -17.57
N PRO A 264 7.46 9.47 -18.28
CA PRO A 264 6.45 10.51 -18.53
C PRO A 264 5.25 9.97 -19.31
N ILE A 265 5.51 9.11 -20.30
CA ILE A 265 4.46 8.47 -21.11
C ILE A 265 3.62 7.52 -20.24
N TYR A 266 4.27 6.73 -19.38
CA TYR A 266 3.61 5.81 -18.47
C TYR A 266 2.70 6.52 -17.46
N HIS A 267 3.17 7.60 -16.82
CA HIS A 267 2.36 8.36 -15.87
C HIS A 267 1.21 9.11 -16.56
N TYR A 268 1.44 9.63 -17.76
CA TYR A 268 0.39 10.24 -18.57
C TYR A 268 -0.70 9.22 -18.95
N ALA A 269 -0.31 8.02 -19.36
CA ALA A 269 -1.25 6.93 -19.63
C ALA A 269 -2.04 6.49 -18.38
N ASP A 270 -1.39 6.41 -17.20
CA ASP A 270 -2.08 6.11 -15.94
C ASP A 270 -3.08 7.22 -15.55
N LEU A 271 -2.78 8.48 -15.86
CA LEU A 271 -3.69 9.60 -15.68
C LEU A 271 -4.92 9.47 -16.61
N LEU A 272 -4.73 9.19 -17.89
CA LEU A 272 -5.81 8.98 -18.86
C LEU A 272 -6.71 7.82 -18.45
N TYR A 273 -6.11 6.70 -18.05
CA TYR A 273 -6.83 5.53 -17.53
C TYR A 273 -7.71 5.90 -16.32
N LYS A 274 -7.18 6.70 -15.39
CA LYS A 274 -7.92 7.17 -14.22
C LYS A 274 -9.02 8.18 -14.56
N LYS A 275 -8.85 8.98 -15.62
CA LYS A 275 -9.86 9.91 -16.14
C LYS A 275 -10.96 9.23 -16.95
N GLY A 276 -10.85 7.93 -17.22
CA GLY A 276 -11.81 7.18 -18.04
C GLY A 276 -11.50 7.22 -19.54
N GLU A 277 -10.40 7.88 -19.94
CA GLU A 277 -9.94 7.96 -21.33
C GLU A 277 -9.13 6.70 -21.71
N TRP A 278 -9.74 5.52 -21.58
CA TRP A 278 -9.04 4.23 -21.65
C TRP A 278 -8.44 3.94 -23.03
N ILE A 279 -9.07 4.38 -24.11
CA ILE A 279 -8.55 4.21 -25.48
C ILE A 279 -7.21 4.96 -25.64
N GLN A 280 -7.16 6.21 -25.18
CA GLN A 280 -5.92 7.00 -25.23
C GLN A 280 -4.87 6.40 -24.29
N ALA A 281 -5.27 5.90 -23.12
CA ALA A 281 -4.37 5.20 -22.20
C ALA A 281 -3.77 3.94 -22.84
N GLU A 282 -4.57 3.15 -23.55
CA GLU A 282 -4.13 1.96 -24.30
C GLU A 282 -3.08 2.34 -25.34
N ASP A 283 -3.33 3.38 -26.15
CA ASP A 283 -2.39 3.83 -27.18
C ASP A 283 -1.04 4.26 -26.59
N GLN A 284 -1.06 5.04 -25.51
CA GLN A 284 0.14 5.51 -24.84
C GLN A 284 0.93 4.33 -24.24
N TRP A 285 0.26 3.41 -23.55
CA TRP A 285 0.90 2.21 -23.00
C TRP A 285 1.49 1.31 -24.10
N LEU A 286 0.74 1.01 -25.16
CA LEU A 286 1.25 0.20 -26.28
C LEU A 286 2.50 0.82 -26.91
N SER A 287 2.58 2.15 -27.00
CA SER A 287 3.75 2.84 -27.58
C SER A 287 5.06 2.61 -26.82
N ILE A 288 4.98 2.33 -25.51
CA ILE A 288 6.16 2.09 -24.65
C ILE A 288 6.30 0.64 -24.19
N LEU A 289 5.37 -0.25 -24.56
CA LEU A 289 5.40 -1.66 -24.20
C LEU A 289 6.74 -2.35 -24.51
N PRO A 290 7.39 -2.13 -25.67
CA PRO A 290 8.69 -2.75 -25.96
C PRO A 290 9.84 -2.29 -25.04
N LYS A 291 9.73 -1.09 -24.45
CA LYS A 291 10.78 -0.48 -23.61
C LYS A 291 10.52 -0.64 -22.11
N MET A 292 9.26 -0.77 -21.70
CA MET A 292 8.84 -0.94 -20.30
C MET A 292 7.86 -2.13 -20.15
N PRO A 293 8.25 -3.34 -20.59
CA PRO A 293 7.30 -4.44 -20.79
C PRO A 293 6.60 -4.91 -19.53
N ASN A 294 7.29 -4.96 -18.39
CA ASN A 294 6.71 -5.48 -17.15
C ASN A 294 5.55 -4.61 -16.65
N HIS A 295 5.81 -3.34 -16.34
CA HIS A 295 4.81 -2.43 -15.79
C HIS A 295 3.65 -2.16 -16.76
N VAL A 296 3.97 -1.95 -18.03
CA VAL A 296 2.98 -1.65 -19.07
C VAL A 296 2.15 -2.90 -19.38
N GLY A 297 2.78 -4.07 -19.54
CA GLY A 297 2.10 -5.33 -19.78
C GLY A 297 1.12 -5.69 -18.67
N GLU A 298 1.48 -5.42 -17.41
CA GLU A 298 0.55 -5.57 -16.29
C GLU A 298 -0.64 -4.62 -16.38
N LYS A 299 -0.41 -3.34 -16.68
CA LYS A 299 -1.49 -2.35 -16.78
C LYS A 299 -2.48 -2.69 -17.90
N LEU A 300 -1.97 -2.99 -19.09
CA LEU A 300 -2.78 -3.40 -20.24
C LEU A 300 -3.56 -4.68 -19.94
N ALA A 301 -2.93 -5.67 -19.31
CA ALA A 301 -3.63 -6.89 -18.91
C ALA A 301 -4.76 -6.62 -17.90
N ILE A 302 -4.61 -5.65 -16.96
CA ILE A 302 -5.70 -5.28 -16.02
C ILE A 302 -6.85 -4.65 -16.78
N MET A 303 -6.52 -3.73 -17.68
CA MET A 303 -7.50 -3.05 -18.52
C MET A 303 -8.29 -4.05 -19.36
N TYR A 304 -7.62 -4.92 -20.11
CA TYR A 304 -8.27 -5.95 -20.94
C TYR A 304 -9.15 -6.91 -20.14
N ARG A 305 -8.72 -7.31 -18.95
CA ARG A 305 -9.57 -8.11 -18.06
C ARG A 305 -10.86 -7.40 -17.68
N LYS A 306 -10.81 -6.09 -17.39
CA LYS A 306 -12.01 -5.29 -17.07
C LYS A 306 -12.94 -5.13 -18.27
N GLU A 307 -12.37 -5.04 -19.46
CA GLU A 307 -13.11 -4.98 -20.73
C GLU A 307 -13.64 -6.34 -21.20
N LYS A 308 -13.36 -7.42 -20.46
CA LYS A 308 -13.61 -8.82 -20.86
C LYS A 308 -12.92 -9.22 -22.17
N ARG A 309 -11.78 -8.61 -22.49
CA ARG A 309 -10.90 -8.96 -23.61
C ARG A 309 -9.86 -9.99 -23.15
N TYR A 310 -10.30 -11.21 -22.83
CA TYR A 310 -9.45 -12.24 -22.24
C TYR A 310 -8.36 -12.77 -23.17
N ARG A 311 -8.64 -12.88 -24.48
CA ARG A 311 -7.61 -13.24 -25.48
C ARG A 311 -6.56 -12.13 -25.62
N ASN A 312 -6.96 -10.86 -25.69
CA ASN A 312 -6.00 -9.75 -25.65
C ASN A 312 -5.19 -9.72 -24.35
N GLU A 313 -5.76 -10.06 -23.18
CA GLU A 313 -5.01 -10.20 -21.90
C GLU A 313 -3.86 -11.21 -22.04
N VAL A 314 -4.10 -12.36 -22.68
CA VAL A 314 -3.05 -13.38 -22.88
C VAL A 314 -2.02 -12.93 -23.91
N GLU A 315 -2.46 -12.34 -25.02
CA GLU A 315 -1.57 -11.87 -26.10
C GLU A 315 -0.62 -10.77 -25.63
N VAL A 316 -1.12 -9.77 -24.89
CA VAL A 316 -0.27 -8.69 -24.37
C VAL A 316 0.74 -9.18 -23.35
N ILE A 317 0.37 -10.15 -22.51
CA ILE A 317 1.31 -10.76 -21.55
C ILE A 317 2.40 -11.53 -22.30
N ASN A 318 2.06 -12.27 -23.36
CA ASN A 318 3.06 -12.97 -24.18
C ASN A 318 4.00 -12.00 -24.90
N ALA A 319 3.47 -10.91 -25.45
CA ALA A 319 4.27 -9.85 -26.08
C ALA A 319 5.20 -9.18 -25.06
N ALA A 320 4.68 -8.82 -23.89
CA ALA A 320 5.47 -8.24 -22.80
C ALA A 320 6.61 -9.16 -22.37
N ILE A 321 6.35 -10.46 -22.16
CA ILE A 321 7.40 -11.45 -21.83
C ILE A 321 8.47 -11.48 -22.91
N LYS A 322 8.10 -11.50 -24.20
CA LYS A 322 9.07 -11.46 -25.31
C LYS A 322 9.93 -10.19 -25.27
N TYR A 323 9.31 -9.03 -25.00
CA TYR A 323 10.05 -7.77 -24.92
C TYR A 323 11.00 -7.69 -23.72
N THR A 324 10.80 -8.49 -22.65
CA THR A 324 11.75 -8.52 -21.52
C THR A 324 13.16 -8.95 -21.92
N GLU A 325 13.32 -9.72 -23.00
CA GLU A 325 14.62 -10.18 -23.51
C GLU A 325 15.50 -9.03 -24.05
N HIS A 326 14.87 -7.92 -24.45
CA HIS A 326 15.54 -6.77 -25.05
C HIS A 326 15.35 -5.47 -24.25
N ALA A 327 14.69 -5.55 -23.09
CA ALA A 327 14.47 -4.41 -22.22
C ALA A 327 15.68 -4.11 -21.34
N VAL A 328 15.78 -2.86 -20.87
CA VAL A 328 16.77 -2.48 -19.86
C VAL A 328 16.55 -3.28 -18.55
N PRO A 329 17.61 -3.65 -17.81
CA PRO A 329 17.52 -4.52 -16.63
C PRO A 329 16.44 -4.11 -15.62
N ILE A 330 16.24 -2.81 -15.40
CA ILE A 330 15.20 -2.30 -14.49
C ILE A 330 13.78 -2.71 -14.89
N TYR A 331 13.53 -2.95 -16.18
CA TYR A 331 12.22 -3.35 -16.72
C TYR A 331 12.17 -4.77 -17.30
N ALA A 332 13.28 -5.52 -17.24
CA ALA A 332 13.41 -6.88 -17.79
C ALA A 332 12.86 -8.00 -16.88
N HIS A 333 12.34 -7.67 -15.69
CA HIS A 333 11.83 -8.66 -14.74
C HIS A 333 10.50 -9.26 -15.23
N SER A 334 10.38 -10.59 -15.26
CA SER A 334 9.22 -11.29 -15.87
C SER A 334 8.39 -12.15 -14.90
N ASP A 335 8.82 -12.34 -13.65
CA ASP A 335 8.16 -13.25 -12.68
C ASP A 335 6.67 -12.91 -12.47
N SER A 336 6.34 -11.64 -12.34
CA SER A 336 4.96 -11.17 -12.16
C SER A 336 4.10 -11.42 -13.41
N LEU A 337 4.65 -11.18 -14.59
CA LEU A 337 3.99 -11.48 -15.87
C LEU A 337 3.78 -12.98 -16.06
N MET A 338 4.73 -13.83 -15.68
CA MET A 338 4.58 -15.28 -15.76
C MET A 338 3.48 -15.79 -14.83
N MET A 339 3.45 -15.31 -13.58
CA MET A 339 2.39 -15.64 -12.61
C MET A 339 1.02 -15.18 -13.10
N ARG A 340 0.95 -14.11 -13.88
CA ARG A 340 -0.28 -13.62 -14.46
C ARG A 340 -0.69 -14.39 -15.71
N LYS A 341 0.27 -14.79 -16.56
CA LYS A 341 0.03 -15.58 -17.77
C LYS A 341 -0.78 -16.84 -17.46
N THR A 342 -0.38 -17.59 -16.44
CA THR A 342 -1.06 -18.83 -16.03
C THR A 342 -2.51 -18.55 -15.63
N LYS A 343 -2.76 -17.49 -14.86
CA LYS A 343 -4.10 -17.05 -14.46
C LYS A 343 -4.94 -16.56 -15.64
N ALA A 344 -4.34 -15.82 -16.58
CA ALA A 344 -5.03 -15.30 -17.76
C ALA A 344 -5.42 -16.44 -18.71
N GLN A 345 -4.53 -17.43 -18.92
CA GLN A 345 -4.82 -18.62 -19.73
C GLN A 345 -5.95 -19.45 -19.13
N SER A 346 -5.91 -19.70 -17.81
CA SER A 346 -7.00 -20.40 -17.11
C SER A 346 -8.33 -19.65 -17.16
N LEU A 347 -8.29 -18.31 -17.11
CA LEU A 347 -9.50 -17.50 -17.20
C LEU A 347 -10.09 -17.52 -18.61
N LEU A 348 -9.24 -17.40 -19.63
CA LEU A 348 -9.65 -17.48 -21.03
C LEU A 348 -10.31 -18.82 -21.35
N SER A 349 -9.73 -19.94 -20.88
CA SER A 349 -10.33 -21.26 -21.09
C SER A 349 -11.68 -21.41 -20.38
N ALA A 350 -11.85 -20.77 -19.22
CA ALA A 350 -13.09 -20.84 -18.44
C ALA A 350 -14.19 -19.90 -18.94
N LYS A 351 -13.83 -18.81 -19.64
CA LYS A 351 -14.74 -17.73 -20.03
C LYS A 351 -14.72 -17.43 -21.53
N LEU A 352 -14.55 -18.47 -22.35
CA LEU A 352 -14.44 -18.32 -23.79
C LEU A 352 -15.68 -17.64 -24.40
N ASP A 353 -16.87 -17.94 -23.88
CA ASP A 353 -18.14 -17.39 -24.37
C ASP A 353 -18.37 -15.90 -23.98
N GLU A 354 -17.61 -15.39 -23.01
CA GLU A 354 -17.67 -13.98 -22.57
C GLU A 354 -16.58 -13.10 -23.20
N ASP A 355 -15.71 -13.67 -24.04
CA ASP A 355 -14.55 -12.96 -24.61
C ASP A 355 -14.97 -11.93 -25.66
N LYS A 356 -14.58 -10.66 -25.44
CA LYS A 356 -14.83 -9.54 -26.36
C LYS A 356 -13.55 -9.04 -27.04
N SER A 357 -12.56 -9.91 -27.17
CA SER A 357 -11.25 -9.52 -27.71
C SER A 357 -11.33 -9.06 -29.16
N ILE A 358 -10.54 -8.04 -29.49
CA ILE A 358 -10.42 -7.47 -30.83
C ILE A 358 -9.02 -7.76 -31.38
N VAL A 359 -8.87 -7.68 -32.70
CA VAL A 359 -7.55 -7.80 -33.33
C VAL A 359 -6.70 -6.60 -32.92
N THR A 360 -5.66 -6.85 -32.13
CA THR A 360 -4.70 -5.84 -31.68
C THR A 360 -3.30 -6.32 -32.03
N LYS A 361 -2.47 -5.42 -32.58
CA LYS A 361 -1.05 -5.73 -32.84
C LYS A 361 -0.26 -5.33 -31.61
N PHE A 362 0.43 -6.29 -31.02
CA PHE A 362 1.26 -6.13 -29.83
C PHE A 362 2.74 -6.09 -30.16
#